data_AF-A0A8S9K0F1-F1
#
_entry.id   AF-A0A8S9K0F1-F1
#
_cell.length_a   1.000
_cell.length_b   1.000
_cell.length_c   1.000
_cell.angle_alpha   90.00
_cell.angle_beta   90.00
_cell.angle_gamma   90.00
#
_symmetry.space_group_name_H-M   'P 1'
#
loop_
_entity.id
_entity.type
_entity.pdbx_description
1 polymer ?
#
loop_
_entity_poly.entity_id
_entity_poly.type
_entity_poly.pdbx_seq_one_letter_code
_entity_poly.pdbx_strand_id
1 'polypeptide(L)'
;MGSSPSPSPNLSTVLELARPFLRGELENIDPNLPSLIAVLKSVGAGECWHKHGSFLDHLIDIYKILKLWKAPEPVCLCGLFHSAYSNSYVNLAIFHPEKVSLATDFVYNYFSRDVVASVGYDYILRQSRVRGKIDSNGVTSALLEERLSMGLNFLLSAEVDHKKKDYKFGFGLTVG
;
A
#
# COMPACT_ATOMS: atom_id res chain seq x y z
N MET A 1 -29.32 -45.72 12.98
CA MET A 1 -29.63 -44.28 12.87
C MET A 1 -28.87 -43.74 11.68
N GLY A 2 -29.49 -43.74 10.49
CA GLY A 2 -28.87 -43.23 9.27
C GLY A 2 -29.00 -41.72 9.23
N SER A 3 -27.89 -41.00 9.19
CA SER A 3 -27.84 -39.57 8.96
C SER A 3 -28.35 -39.26 7.56
N SER A 4 -29.50 -38.60 7.46
CA SER A 4 -30.06 -38.07 6.22
C SER A 4 -29.06 -37.10 5.55
N PRO A 5 -28.83 -37.18 4.23
CA PRO A 5 -27.96 -36.26 3.53
C PRO A 5 -28.54 -34.84 3.57
N SER A 6 -27.72 -33.85 3.91
CA SER A 6 -28.07 -32.44 3.85
C SER A 6 -28.57 -32.07 2.45
N PRO A 7 -29.66 -31.30 2.30
CA PRO A 7 -30.18 -30.95 0.99
C PRO A 7 -29.17 -30.09 0.23
N SER A 8 -28.94 -30.41 -1.04
CA SER A 8 -28.16 -29.58 -1.94
C SER A 8 -28.77 -28.16 -2.01
N PRO A 9 -27.95 -27.10 -1.99
CA PRO A 9 -28.46 -25.73 -2.05
C PRO A 9 -29.27 -25.54 -3.33
N ASN A 10 -30.50 -25.03 -3.18
CA ASN A 10 -31.40 -24.77 -4.31
C ASN A 10 -30.79 -23.68 -5.22
N LEU A 11 -30.59 -24.00 -6.50
CA LEU A 11 -29.98 -23.12 -7.50
C LEU A 11 -30.68 -21.76 -7.59
N SER A 12 -32.01 -21.71 -7.44
CA SER A 12 -32.77 -20.46 -7.47
C SER A 12 -32.36 -19.52 -6.33
N THR A 13 -32.17 -20.07 -5.13
CA THR A 13 -31.75 -19.31 -3.95
C THR A 13 -30.33 -18.74 -4.11
N VAL A 14 -29.42 -19.49 -4.73
CA VAL A 14 -28.05 -18.99 -4.99
C VAL A 14 -28.08 -17.87 -6.03
N LEU A 15 -28.90 -17.99 -7.08
CA LEU A 15 -29.04 -16.95 -8.10
C LEU A 15 -29.65 -15.67 -7.54
N GLU A 16 -30.62 -15.76 -6.63
CA GLU A 16 -31.19 -14.60 -5.95
C GLU A 16 -30.15 -13.88 -5.09
N LEU A 17 -29.32 -14.62 -4.35
CA LEU A 17 -28.22 -14.05 -3.54
C LEU A 17 -27.09 -13.46 -4.39
N ALA A 18 -26.83 -14.00 -5.57
CA ALA A 18 -25.79 -13.50 -6.48
C ALA A 18 -26.21 -12.26 -7.27
N ARG A 19 -27.51 -12.05 -7.47
CA ARG A 19 -28.07 -10.99 -8.34
C ARG A 19 -27.59 -9.58 -7.99
N PRO A 20 -27.58 -9.16 -6.71
CA PRO A 20 -27.11 -7.82 -6.33
C PRO A 20 -25.62 -7.61 -6.67
N PHE A 21 -24.78 -8.64 -6.48
CA PHE A 21 -23.36 -8.58 -6.84
C PHE A 21 -23.13 -8.42 -8.34
N LEU A 22 -23.92 -9.11 -9.17
CA LEU A 22 -23.83 -9.02 -10.63
C LEU A 22 -24.31 -7.66 -11.15
N ARG A 23 -25.23 -7.01 -10.44
CA ARG A 23 -25.76 -5.68 -10.79
C ARG A 23 -24.94 -4.53 -10.21
N GLY A 24 -24.00 -4.80 -9.31
CA GLY A 24 -23.25 -3.77 -8.60
C GLY A 24 -24.07 -3.02 -7.54
N GLU A 25 -25.23 -3.55 -7.15
CA GLU A 25 -26.14 -2.99 -6.14
C GLU A 25 -25.65 -3.41 -4.73
N LEU A 26 -24.47 -2.92 -4.34
CA LEU A 26 -23.77 -3.37 -3.13
C LEU A 26 -24.49 -2.95 -1.84
N GLU A 27 -25.19 -1.83 -1.88
CA GLU A 27 -26.07 -1.31 -0.82
C GLU A 27 -27.22 -2.27 -0.48
N ASN A 28 -27.68 -3.07 -1.44
CA ASN A 28 -28.74 -4.07 -1.22
C ASN A 28 -28.22 -5.34 -0.51
N ILE A 29 -26.90 -5.51 -0.41
CA ILE A 29 -26.26 -6.66 0.26
C ILE A 29 -25.94 -6.32 1.72
N ASP A 30 -25.32 -5.16 1.92
CA ASP A 30 -25.06 -4.57 3.23
C ASP A 30 -25.01 -3.05 3.05
N PRO A 31 -25.81 -2.27 3.82
CA PRO A 31 -25.79 -0.82 3.77
C PRO A 31 -24.41 -0.17 3.96
N ASN A 32 -23.48 -0.84 4.66
CA ASN A 32 -22.13 -0.36 4.92
C ASN A 32 -21.11 -0.77 3.84
N LEU A 33 -21.45 -1.70 2.96
CA LEU A 33 -20.51 -2.22 1.97
C LEU A 33 -19.95 -1.14 1.02
N PRO A 34 -20.76 -0.18 0.52
CA PRO A 34 -20.23 0.91 -0.30
C PRO A 34 -19.20 1.77 0.42
N SER A 35 -19.40 2.07 1.71
CA SER A 35 -18.47 2.89 2.50
C SER A 35 -17.18 2.13 2.80
N LEU A 36 -17.26 0.84 3.12
CA LEU A 36 -16.09 -0.03 3.33
C LEU A 36 -15.25 -0.17 2.05
N ILE A 37 -15.89 -0.35 0.90
CA ILE A 37 -15.20 -0.38 -0.40
C ILE A 37 -14.62 0.98 -0.73
N ALA A 38 -15.29 2.08 -0.40
CA ALA A 38 -14.74 3.43 -0.57
C ALA A 38 -13.47 3.62 0.25
N VAL A 39 -13.40 3.08 1.48
CA VAL A 39 -12.18 3.07 2.29
C VAL A 39 -11.07 2.26 1.63
N LEU A 40 -11.36 1.07 1.08
CA LEU A 40 -10.38 0.27 0.33
C LEU A 40 -9.93 0.96 -0.97
N LYS A 41 -10.80 1.75 -1.61
CA LYS A 41 -10.44 2.57 -2.77
C LYS A 41 -9.59 3.77 -2.39
N SER A 42 -9.93 4.51 -1.33
CA SER A 42 -9.24 5.76 -0.92
C SER A 42 -7.78 5.52 -0.53
N VAL A 43 -7.51 4.33 -0.03
CA VAL A 43 -6.17 3.86 0.28
C VAL A 43 -5.46 3.31 -0.96
N GLY A 44 -6.12 3.05 -2.08
CA GLY A 44 -5.50 2.62 -3.33
C GLY A 44 -5.48 1.10 -3.54
N ALA A 45 -6.41 0.33 -2.97
CA ALA A 45 -6.54 -1.10 -3.29
C ALA A 45 -6.87 -1.34 -4.78
N GLY A 46 -7.55 -0.38 -5.42
CA GLY A 46 -7.87 -0.42 -6.86
C GLY A 46 -6.68 -0.14 -7.77
N GLU A 47 -5.60 0.44 -7.25
CA GLU A 47 -4.41 0.81 -8.01
C GLU A 47 -3.35 -0.30 -7.99
N CYS A 48 -3.42 -1.21 -7.00
CA CYS A 48 -2.52 -2.35 -6.91
C CYS A 48 -2.99 -3.49 -7.81
N TRP A 49 -2.20 -3.82 -8.84
CA TRP A 49 -2.42 -5.03 -9.63
C TRP A 49 -2.14 -6.29 -8.82
N HIS A 50 -3.04 -7.27 -8.89
CA HIS A 50 -2.96 -8.53 -8.14
C HIS A 50 -3.47 -9.71 -8.97
N LYS A 51 -2.53 -10.46 -9.55
CA LYS A 51 -2.73 -11.69 -10.35
C LYS A 51 -3.64 -11.54 -11.58
N HIS A 52 -4.95 -11.40 -11.37
CA HIS A 52 -6.00 -11.43 -12.40
C HIS A 52 -6.88 -10.18 -12.44
N GLY A 53 -6.50 -9.12 -11.72
CA GLY A 53 -7.24 -7.87 -11.63
C GLY A 53 -6.58 -6.93 -10.62
N SER A 54 -7.30 -5.93 -10.11
CA SER A 54 -6.81 -5.15 -8.98
C SER A 54 -6.92 -5.94 -7.67
N PHE A 55 -6.17 -5.54 -6.66
CA PHE A 55 -6.28 -6.09 -5.32
C PHE A 55 -7.68 -5.85 -4.73
N LEU A 56 -8.30 -4.72 -5.06
CA LEU A 56 -9.69 -4.45 -4.71
C LEU A 56 -10.65 -5.50 -5.29
N ASP A 57 -10.49 -5.86 -6.57
CA ASP A 57 -11.32 -6.89 -7.21
C ASP A 57 -11.19 -8.22 -6.48
N HIS A 58 -9.95 -8.59 -6.12
CA HIS A 58 -9.68 -9.80 -5.34
C HIS A 58 -10.38 -9.81 -3.97
N LEU A 59 -10.33 -8.70 -3.22
CA LEU A 59 -10.99 -8.58 -1.92
C LEU A 59 -12.50 -8.67 -2.03
N ILE A 60 -13.07 -7.96 -3.01
CA ILE A 60 -14.51 -7.98 -3.28
C ILE A 60 -14.95 -9.40 -3.67
N ASP A 61 -14.17 -10.12 -4.48
CA ASP A 61 -14.50 -11.48 -4.90
C ASP A 61 -14.46 -12.49 -3.75
N ILE A 62 -13.54 -12.34 -2.79
CA ILE A 62 -13.55 -13.16 -1.58
C ILE A 62 -14.78 -12.85 -0.71
N TYR A 63 -15.14 -11.57 -0.54
CA TYR A 63 -16.38 -11.19 0.14
C TYR A 63 -17.63 -11.81 -0.52
N LYS A 64 -17.71 -11.77 -1.86
CA LYS A 64 -18.77 -12.41 -2.65
C LYS A 64 -18.87 -13.91 -2.35
N ILE A 65 -17.74 -14.62 -2.41
CA ILE A 65 -17.70 -16.08 -2.17
C ILE A 65 -18.20 -16.40 -0.76
N LEU A 66 -17.68 -15.71 0.26
CA LEU A 66 -18.07 -15.94 1.66
C LEU A 66 -19.56 -15.66 1.90
N LYS A 67 -20.10 -14.60 1.29
CA LYS A 67 -21.53 -14.28 1.34
C LYS A 67 -22.39 -15.35 0.66
N LEU A 68 -21.98 -15.83 -0.52
CA LEU A 68 -22.70 -16.89 -1.24
C LEU A 68 -22.66 -18.23 -0.49
N TRP A 69 -21.58 -18.48 0.26
CA TRP A 69 -21.47 -19.63 1.17
C TRP A 69 -22.27 -19.47 2.47
N LYS A 70 -22.98 -18.35 2.65
CA LYS A 70 -23.74 -18.01 3.85
C LYS A 70 -22.87 -18.01 5.11
N ALA A 71 -21.60 -17.61 4.99
CA ALA A 71 -20.73 -17.42 6.15
C ALA A 71 -21.27 -16.28 7.05
N PRO A 72 -20.98 -16.30 8.36
CA PRO A 72 -21.36 -15.21 9.26
C PRO A 72 -20.82 -13.86 8.79
N GLU A 73 -21.58 -12.76 9.03
CA GLU A 73 -21.19 -11.42 8.59
C GLU A 73 -19.77 -11.01 9.01
N PRO A 74 -19.34 -11.24 10.28
CA PRO A 74 -17.98 -10.90 10.69
C PRO A 74 -16.91 -11.63 9.87
N VAL A 75 -17.18 -12.86 9.43
CA VAL A 75 -16.26 -13.64 8.59
C VAL A 75 -16.18 -13.06 7.18
N CYS A 76 -17.32 -12.64 6.63
CA CYS A 76 -17.36 -11.97 5.33
C CYS A 76 -16.57 -10.67 5.39
N LEU A 77 -16.79 -9.83 6.41
CA LEU A 77 -16.04 -8.58 6.63
C LEU A 77 -14.54 -8.82 6.84
N CYS A 78 -14.17 -9.86 7.60
CA CYS A 78 -12.77 -10.28 7.74
C CYS A 78 -12.15 -10.66 6.39
N GLY A 79 -12.90 -11.32 5.50
CA GLY A 79 -12.49 -11.58 4.13
C GLY A 79 -12.38 -10.30 3.28
N LEU A 80 -13.30 -9.35 3.41
CA LEU A 80 -13.20 -8.09 2.67
C LEU A 80 -11.93 -7.30 3.00
N PHE A 81 -11.45 -7.41 4.24
CA PHE A 81 -10.23 -6.75 4.71
C PHE A 81 -9.06 -7.72 4.90
N HIS A 82 -9.12 -8.95 4.36
CA HIS A 82 -8.01 -9.88 4.54
C HIS A 82 -6.79 -9.28 3.84
N SER A 83 -5.65 -9.30 4.52
CA SER A 83 -4.43 -8.67 4.03
C SER A 83 -4.48 -7.13 3.88
N ALA A 84 -5.53 -6.43 4.33
CA ALA A 84 -5.55 -4.96 4.39
C ALA A 84 -4.48 -4.39 5.33
N TYR A 85 -4.12 -5.15 6.37
CA TYR A 85 -3.03 -4.81 7.31
C TYR A 85 -1.65 -5.33 6.87
N SER A 86 -1.54 -5.98 5.71
CA SER A 86 -0.28 -6.55 5.21
C SER A 86 0.30 -7.64 6.13
N ASN A 87 1.24 -8.43 5.63
CA ASN A 87 2.19 -9.16 6.46
C ASN A 87 3.61 -8.97 5.87
N SER A 88 4.64 -9.52 6.51
CA SER A 88 6.06 -9.27 6.21
C SER A 88 6.54 -9.64 4.79
N TYR A 89 5.71 -10.28 3.96
CA TYR A 89 6.10 -10.77 2.62
C TYR A 89 5.45 -10.01 1.47
N VAL A 90 4.38 -9.25 1.72
CA VAL A 90 3.66 -8.50 0.68
C VAL A 90 3.26 -7.17 1.30
N ASN A 91 3.92 -6.07 0.92
CA ASN A 91 3.68 -4.71 1.46
C ASN A 91 2.45 -4.07 0.80
N LEU A 92 1.27 -4.60 1.13
CA LEU A 92 -0.04 -4.06 0.78
C LEU A 92 -0.69 -3.32 1.96
N ALA A 93 0.13 -2.81 2.89
CA ALA A 93 -0.35 -2.02 4.02
C ALA A 93 -1.07 -0.78 3.50
N ILE A 94 -2.38 -0.83 3.66
CA ILE A 94 -3.33 0.13 3.15
C ILE A 94 -3.42 1.34 4.10
N PHE A 95 -3.19 1.10 5.39
CA PHE A 95 -3.06 2.11 6.43
C PHE A 95 -1.62 2.15 6.92
N HIS A 96 -0.80 3.03 6.34
CA HIS A 96 0.51 3.38 6.89
C HIS A 96 0.34 4.55 7.86
N PRO A 97 0.72 4.41 9.13
CA PRO A 97 0.85 5.55 10.03
C PRO A 97 2.10 6.34 9.60
N GLU A 98 1.88 7.55 9.11
CA GLU A 98 2.89 8.56 8.78
C GLU A 98 3.76 8.28 7.54
N LYS A 99 3.37 8.88 6.41
CA LYS A 99 4.09 8.81 5.13
C LYS A 99 5.29 9.75 5.07
N VAL A 100 5.37 10.75 5.94
CA VAL A 100 6.37 11.83 5.91
C VAL A 100 7.05 11.93 7.28
N SER A 101 8.37 11.83 7.29
CA SER A 101 9.21 12.18 8.43
C SER A 101 10.06 13.38 8.10
N LEU A 102 10.17 14.32 9.03
CA LEU A 102 11.05 15.48 8.93
C LEU A 102 12.12 15.38 10.02
N ALA A 103 13.37 15.69 9.67
CA ALA A 103 14.50 15.67 10.58
C ALA A 103 15.34 16.94 10.43
N THR A 104 15.90 17.39 11.54
CA THR A 104 16.83 18.52 11.58
C THR A 104 18.00 18.16 12.46
N ASP A 105 19.22 18.32 11.96
CA ASP A 105 20.46 18.01 12.68
C ASP A 105 21.34 19.24 12.77
N PHE A 106 22.06 19.37 13.88
CA PHE A 106 23.05 20.42 14.10
C PHE A 106 24.34 19.80 14.66
N VAL A 107 25.44 19.96 13.92
CA VAL A 107 26.74 19.37 14.25
C VAL A 107 27.73 20.51 14.45
N TYR A 108 28.38 20.54 15.61
CA TYR A 108 29.45 21.48 15.93
C TYR A 108 30.74 20.75 16.26
N ASN A 109 31.81 21.09 15.55
CA ASN A 109 33.15 20.60 15.83
C ASN A 109 33.93 21.67 16.61
N TYR A 110 34.26 21.36 17.87
CA TYR A 110 34.97 22.29 18.75
C TYR A 110 36.41 22.61 18.27
N PHE A 111 37.12 21.61 17.75
CA PHE A 111 38.54 21.77 17.38
C PHE A 111 38.70 22.53 16.07
N SER A 112 37.90 22.22 15.05
CA SER A 112 37.94 22.93 13.76
C SER A 112 37.07 24.19 13.73
N ARG A 113 36.22 24.40 14.75
CA ARG A 113 35.19 25.45 14.80
C ARG A 113 34.18 25.37 13.63
N ASP A 114 34.04 24.20 13.02
CA ASP A 114 33.07 23.98 11.95
C ASP A 114 31.67 23.76 12.52
N VAL A 115 30.69 24.39 11.88
CA VAL A 115 29.27 24.26 12.22
C VAL A 115 28.52 23.81 10.97
N VAL A 116 27.76 22.72 11.08
CA VAL A 116 26.89 22.23 10.01
C VAL A 116 25.49 22.03 10.56
N ALA A 117 24.54 22.82 10.05
CA ALA A 117 23.12 22.57 10.25
C ALA A 117 22.58 21.83 9.03
N SER A 118 21.62 20.94 9.22
CA SER A 118 20.98 20.19 8.14
C SER A 118 19.50 20.00 8.40
N VAL A 119 18.71 20.05 7.33
CA VAL A 119 17.28 19.75 7.33
C VAL A 119 17.03 18.68 6.29
N GLY A 120 16.28 17.66 6.65
CA GLY A 120 15.95 16.55 5.76
C GLY A 120 14.50 16.11 5.88
N TYR A 121 14.05 15.43 4.84
CA TYR A 121 12.76 14.76 4.80
C TYR A 121 12.92 13.33 4.29
N ASP A 122 12.05 12.46 4.77
CA ASP A 122 11.92 11.08 4.33
C ASP A 122 10.45 10.80 4.05
N TYR A 123 10.14 10.56 2.79
CA TYR A 123 8.79 10.33 2.31
C TYR A 123 8.67 8.89 1.81
N ILE A 124 7.93 8.08 2.56
CA ILE A 124 7.74 6.65 2.27
C ILE A 124 6.37 6.48 1.60
N LEU A 125 6.39 6.18 0.31
CA LEU A 125 5.25 5.69 -0.45
C LEU A 125 5.25 4.16 -0.50
N ARG A 126 4.18 3.59 -1.07
CA ARG A 126 4.02 2.14 -1.19
C ARG A 126 5.12 1.45 -1.99
N GLN A 127 5.43 2.01 -3.15
CA GLN A 127 6.40 1.46 -4.10
C GLN A 127 7.63 2.36 -4.26
N SER A 128 7.75 3.42 -3.48
CA SER A 128 8.86 4.35 -3.59
C SER A 128 9.18 5.00 -2.25
N ARG A 129 10.44 5.39 -2.05
CA ARG A 129 10.88 6.19 -0.93
C ARG A 129 11.73 7.34 -1.44
N VAL A 130 11.35 8.56 -1.07
CA VAL A 130 12.05 9.78 -1.47
C VAL A 130 12.67 10.40 -0.22
N ARG A 131 13.99 10.54 -0.23
CA ARG A 131 14.73 11.22 0.83
C ARG A 131 15.39 12.45 0.25
N GLY A 132 15.37 13.54 1.00
CA GLY A 132 16.11 14.74 0.64
C GLY A 132 16.76 15.37 1.87
N LYS A 133 17.88 16.04 1.66
CA LYS A 133 18.63 16.76 2.70
C LYS A 133 19.23 18.03 2.11
N ILE A 134 19.18 19.11 2.88
CA ILE A 134 19.87 20.37 2.59
C ILE A 134 20.70 20.72 3.81
N ASP A 135 21.95 21.11 3.60
CA ASP A 135 22.84 21.56 4.67
C ASP A 135 23.23 23.05 4.55
N SER A 136 23.78 23.59 5.65
CA SER A 136 24.26 24.98 5.72
C SER A 136 25.52 25.25 4.89
N ASN A 137 26.16 24.20 4.35
CA ASN A 137 27.29 24.34 3.44
C ASN A 137 26.85 24.55 1.99
N GLY A 138 25.55 24.48 1.72
CA GLY A 138 24.98 24.61 0.38
C GLY A 138 25.01 23.30 -0.40
N VAL A 139 25.16 22.16 0.28
CA VAL A 139 25.02 20.83 -0.32
C VAL A 139 23.58 20.38 -0.20
N THR A 140 22.99 20.04 -1.34
CA THR A 140 21.65 19.46 -1.45
C THR A 140 21.78 18.04 -1.95
N SER A 141 21.19 17.08 -1.25
CA SER A 141 21.12 15.70 -1.70
C SER A 141 19.68 15.20 -1.79
N ALA A 142 19.43 14.34 -2.77
CA ALA A 142 18.16 13.68 -3.00
C ALA A 142 18.39 12.22 -3.37
N LEU A 143 17.52 11.34 -2.88
CA LEU A 143 17.59 9.90 -3.09
C LEU A 143 16.20 9.34 -3.30
N LEU A 144 15.95 8.84 -4.50
CA LEU A 144 14.73 8.15 -4.90
C LEU A 144 15.00 6.66 -4.96
N GLU A 145 14.30 5.89 -4.15
CA GLU A 145 14.19 4.44 -4.25
C GLU A 145 12.84 4.11 -4.87
N GLU A 146 12.81 3.27 -5.91
CA GLU A 146 11.59 2.79 -6.55
C GLU A 146 11.62 1.26 -6.64
N ARG A 147 10.56 0.63 -6.15
CA ARG A 147 10.35 -0.83 -6.19
C ARG A 147 9.44 -1.16 -7.37
N LEU A 148 10.03 -1.67 -8.43
CA LEU A 148 9.33 -2.11 -9.63
C LEU A 148 8.71 -3.50 -9.40
N SER A 149 7.61 -3.80 -10.11
CA SER A 149 6.80 -5.01 -9.93
C SER A 149 7.49 -6.34 -10.26
N MET A 150 8.69 -6.33 -10.83
CA MET A 150 9.44 -7.52 -11.27
C MET A 150 10.56 -7.95 -10.30
N GLY A 151 10.55 -7.53 -9.03
CA GLY A 151 11.68 -7.78 -8.10
C GLY A 151 12.92 -6.92 -8.40
N LEU A 152 12.72 -5.81 -9.12
CA LEU A 152 13.76 -4.84 -9.42
C LEU A 152 13.59 -3.64 -8.49
N ASN A 153 14.67 -3.23 -7.82
CA ASN A 153 14.71 -1.92 -7.16
C ASN A 153 15.60 -0.99 -7.98
N PHE A 154 15.03 0.13 -8.37
CA PHE A 154 15.72 1.23 -9.01
C PHE A 154 16.08 2.28 -7.95
N LEU A 155 17.30 2.78 -8.01
CA LEU A 155 17.83 3.80 -7.11
C LEU A 155 18.33 4.97 -7.97
N LEU A 156 17.94 6.19 -7.63
CA LEU A 156 18.44 7.41 -8.23
C LEU A 156 18.91 8.36 -7.13
N SER A 157 20.16 8.78 -7.21
CA SER A 157 20.78 9.70 -6.25
C SER A 157 21.30 10.95 -6.96
N ALA A 158 21.18 12.08 -6.28
CA ALA A 158 21.78 13.33 -6.70
C ALA A 158 22.35 14.05 -5.49
N GLU A 159 23.55 14.59 -5.63
CA GLU A 159 24.19 15.46 -4.65
C GLU A 159 24.76 16.68 -5.38
N VAL A 160 24.39 17.86 -4.91
CA VAL A 160 24.67 19.13 -5.55
C VAL A 160 25.33 20.05 -4.52
N ASP A 161 26.62 20.34 -4.71
CA ASP A 161 27.36 21.33 -3.93
C ASP A 161 27.38 22.66 -4.69
N HIS A 162 26.49 23.57 -4.31
CA HIS A 162 26.36 24.87 -4.97
C HIS A 162 27.58 25.77 -4.77
N LYS A 163 28.34 25.59 -3.68
CA LYS A 163 29.49 26.44 -3.35
C LYS A 163 30.72 26.02 -4.15
N LYS A 164 30.96 24.72 -4.26
CA LYS A 164 32.09 24.16 -5.03
C LYS A 164 31.77 23.96 -6.51
N LYS A 165 30.51 24.10 -6.92
CA LYS A 165 30.01 23.77 -8.27
C LYS A 165 30.32 22.31 -8.65
N ASP A 166 30.24 21.42 -7.67
CA ASP A 166 30.44 19.98 -7.83
C ASP A 166 29.07 19.29 -7.83
N TYR A 167 28.80 18.46 -8.82
CA TYR A 167 27.50 17.85 -9.05
C TYR A 167 27.67 16.36 -9.32
N LYS A 168 27.12 15.54 -8.42
CA LYS A 168 27.23 14.09 -8.47
C LYS A 168 25.85 13.50 -8.68
N PHE A 169 25.72 12.69 -9.72
CA PHE A 169 24.50 11.96 -10.02
C PHE A 169 24.83 10.48 -10.06
N GLY A 170 24.00 9.66 -9.44
CA GLY A 170 24.12 8.22 -9.39
C GLY A 170 22.81 7.56 -9.74
N PHE A 171 22.89 6.40 -10.39
CA PHE A 171 21.75 5.51 -10.53
C PHE A 171 22.20 4.08 -10.25
N GLY A 172 21.28 3.27 -9.76
CA GLY A 172 21.52 1.87 -9.41
C GLY A 172 20.31 1.02 -9.74
N LEU A 173 20.56 -0.22 -10.14
CA LEU A 173 19.54 -1.23 -10.31
C LEU A 173 19.98 -2.45 -9.51
N THR A 174 19.12 -2.90 -8.60
CA THR A 174 19.34 -4.14 -7.84
C THR A 174 18.23 -5.13 -8.14
N VAL A 175 18.58 -6.38 -8.36
CA VAL A 175 17.65 -7.50 -8.57
C VAL A 175 17.59 -8.28 -7.27
N GLY A 176 16.37 -8.55 -6.74
CA GLY A 176 16.17 -9.27 -5.49
C GLY A 176 14.81 -9.94 -5.39
#